data_AF-A0A5N6QYT3-F1
#
_entry.id   AF-A0A5N6QYT3-F1
#
_cell.length_a   1.000
_cell.length_b   1.000
_cell.length_c   1.000
_cell.angle_alpha   90.00
_cell.angle_beta   90.00
_cell.angle_gamma   90.00
#
_symmetry.space_group_name_H-M   'P 1'
#
loop_
_entity.id
_entity.type
_entity.pdbx_description
1 polymer ?
#
loop_
_entity_poly.entity_id
_entity_poly.type
_entity_poly.pdbx_seq_one_letter_code
_entity_poly.pdbx_strand_id
1 'polypeptide(L)'
;MGRRQIQGSERMCASMIVLVLLSLVGRISSLSVTVNDVECVSEYVLYEGDTVSGNFVVVDHDIFWTSDHPGIDFTVTSPAGNTVHTLKGKSGDKFEFKAPRSGMYKFCFHNPYSTPETVSFYIHVGHIPNEHDLAKDEHLNPINVKIAELREALESVTAEQKYLKARDSRHRHTNESTRKRVVFYTVGEYILLAISIFSDSAFDRRSRKKKMLAVFEKSVAKSPEALTSPHSDSVSALKDGFLSQHFVSVHPGSVTVNLGSSGLIAYSLDKQNPFLPRLFAAVDGIFCLFQGHIENVALLKQQYGLNKTVNEVVIVIEAYRTLRDRGPYPADQVVRDIHGKFAFILYDSTSKAVFLSSDTDGSVPFFWGTDSEGHLVLSDDNEIMTKGCGRSFAPFPKGFFFTSSGGLRSFEHPLNDVKPVPRVDSSGEVCGATFTVDAESKRESVGMPRVGSAANWSSNY
;
A
#
# COMPACT_ATOMS: atom_id res chain seq x y z
N MET A 1 23.37 31.90 12.92
CA MET A 1 23.11 30.74 12.04
C MET A 1 22.30 31.06 10.77
N GLY A 2 21.50 32.14 10.69
CA GLY A 2 20.62 32.40 9.52
C GLY A 2 21.27 32.87 8.20
N ARG A 3 22.44 33.53 8.21
CA ARG A 3 23.07 34.03 6.97
C ARG A 3 23.69 32.93 6.07
N ARG A 4 24.05 31.77 6.63
CA ARG A 4 24.61 30.64 5.85
C ARG A 4 23.54 29.84 5.09
N GLN A 5 22.28 29.86 5.54
CA GLN A 5 21.19 29.13 4.88
C GLN A 5 20.69 29.84 3.61
N ILE A 6 20.63 31.18 3.60
CA ILE A 6 20.14 31.96 2.46
C ILE A 6 21.11 31.84 1.27
N GLN A 7 22.41 31.85 1.54
CA GLN A 7 23.45 31.77 0.51
C GLN A 7 23.56 30.39 -0.16
N GLY A 8 23.04 29.32 0.49
CA GLY A 8 22.93 27.98 -0.11
C GLY A 8 21.76 27.87 -1.10
N SER A 9 20.64 28.54 -0.80
CA SER A 9 19.44 28.55 -1.64
C SER A 9 19.65 29.24 -2.99
N GLU A 10 20.38 30.37 -3.00
CA GLU A 10 20.65 31.14 -4.23
C GLU A 10 21.60 30.39 -5.18
N ARG A 11 22.61 29.69 -4.64
CA ARG A 11 23.56 28.89 -5.44
C ARG A 11 22.89 27.66 -6.05
N MET A 12 21.93 27.05 -5.34
CA MET A 12 21.12 25.95 -5.88
C MET A 12 20.20 26.42 -7.02
N CYS A 13 19.56 27.59 -6.88
CA CYS A 13 18.70 28.15 -7.93
C CYS A 13 19.50 28.51 -9.18
N ALA A 14 20.66 29.15 -9.04
CA ALA A 14 21.52 29.49 -10.17
C ALA A 14 22.05 28.25 -10.91
N SER A 15 22.41 27.19 -10.16
CA SER A 15 22.84 25.92 -10.76
C SER A 15 21.71 25.22 -11.53
N MET A 16 20.46 25.28 -11.04
CA MET A 16 19.28 24.75 -11.74
C MET A 16 18.97 25.54 -13.02
N ILE A 17 19.09 26.87 -13.00
CA ILE A 17 18.85 27.72 -14.17
C ILE A 17 19.91 27.46 -15.26
N VAL A 18 21.18 27.28 -14.88
CA VAL A 18 22.27 26.94 -15.82
C VAL A 18 22.08 25.54 -16.41
N LEU A 19 21.62 24.56 -15.62
CA LEU A 19 21.27 23.21 -16.11
C LEU A 19 20.07 23.23 -17.08
N VAL A 20 19.08 24.09 -16.84
CA VAL A 20 17.95 24.30 -17.76
C VAL A 20 18.41 24.98 -19.06
N LEU A 21 19.31 25.97 -18.98
CA LEU A 21 19.87 26.66 -20.15
C LEU A 21 20.80 25.76 -20.99
N LEU A 22 21.54 24.85 -20.35
CA LEU A 22 22.39 23.85 -21.03
C LEU A 22 21.57 22.77 -21.76
N SER A 23 20.31 22.56 -21.39
CA SER A 23 19.42 21.58 -22.04
C SER A 23 18.80 22.06 -23.36
N LEU A 24 19.00 23.33 -23.73
CA LEU A 24 18.46 23.93 -24.95
C LEU A 24 19.39 23.78 -26.17
N VAL A 25 20.51 23.07 -26.04
CA VAL A 25 21.44 22.89 -27.16
C VAL A 25 21.00 21.72 -28.05
N GLY A 26 20.33 22.10 -29.14
CA GLY A 26 20.61 21.55 -30.46
C GLY A 26 19.45 20.85 -31.16
N ARG A 27 19.26 21.18 -32.45
CA ARG A 27 19.15 20.19 -33.53
C ARG A 27 19.82 20.73 -34.80
N ILE A 28 20.66 19.90 -35.40
CA ILE A 28 21.09 20.03 -36.80
C ILE A 28 19.99 19.34 -37.62
N SER A 29 19.34 20.08 -38.50
CA SER A 29 18.22 19.56 -39.29
C SER A 29 18.71 18.74 -40.49
N SER A 30 18.14 17.55 -40.65
CA SER A 30 18.14 16.83 -41.92
C SER A 30 17.04 17.36 -42.84
N LEU A 31 17.13 17.06 -44.14
CA LEU A 31 16.09 17.39 -45.11
C LEU A 31 14.75 16.78 -44.66
N SER A 32 13.75 17.63 -44.51
CA SER A 32 12.41 17.29 -44.03
C SER A 32 11.38 18.15 -44.75
N VAL A 33 10.19 17.58 -44.97
CA VAL A 33 9.05 18.24 -45.60
C VAL A 33 7.86 18.14 -44.66
N THR A 34 7.16 19.24 -44.47
CA THR A 34 5.93 19.30 -43.66
C THR A 34 4.72 19.05 -44.58
N VAL A 35 3.95 18.01 -44.29
CA VAL A 35 2.83 17.52 -45.09
C VAL A 35 1.51 17.93 -44.44
N ASN A 36 0.82 18.90 -45.06
CA ASN A 36 -0.49 19.35 -44.62
C ASN A 36 -1.63 18.47 -45.17
N ASP A 37 -1.61 18.20 -46.48
CA ASP A 37 -2.59 17.38 -47.20
C ASP A 37 -1.85 16.43 -48.14
N VAL A 38 -1.30 16.95 -49.25
CA VAL A 38 -0.40 16.20 -50.13
C VAL A 38 0.84 17.03 -50.48
N GLU A 39 2.02 16.48 -50.24
CA GLU A 39 3.29 17.08 -50.65
C GLU A 39 4.08 16.11 -51.52
N CYS A 40 4.64 16.60 -52.61
CA CYS A 40 5.34 15.76 -53.57
C CYS A 40 6.73 16.30 -53.92
N VAL A 41 7.69 15.38 -54.04
CA VAL A 41 9.05 15.63 -54.50
C VAL A 41 9.25 14.88 -55.81
N SER A 42 10.02 15.44 -56.75
CA SER A 42 10.28 14.79 -58.04
C SER A 42 11.77 14.58 -58.25
N GLU A 43 12.13 13.42 -58.77
CA GLU A 43 13.51 13.08 -59.13
C GLU A 43 13.56 12.55 -60.57
N TYR A 44 14.63 12.90 -61.28
CA TYR A 44 14.83 12.48 -62.67
C TYR A 44 15.63 11.17 -62.71
N VAL A 45 15.09 10.15 -63.37
CA VAL A 45 15.80 8.89 -63.62
C VAL A 45 16.30 8.87 -65.06
N LEU A 46 17.61 8.72 -65.24
CA LEU A 46 18.29 8.85 -66.53
C LEU A 46 18.11 7.62 -67.42
N TYR A 47 18.24 6.40 -66.87
CA TYR A 47 18.23 5.17 -67.65
C TYR A 47 17.03 4.27 -67.32
N GLU A 48 16.58 3.52 -68.31
CA GLU A 48 15.61 2.45 -68.11
C GLU A 48 16.27 1.28 -67.37
N GLY A 49 15.60 0.77 -66.33
CA GLY A 49 16.12 -0.32 -65.50
C GLY A 49 16.96 0.13 -64.28
N ASP A 50 17.20 1.44 -64.12
CA ASP A 50 17.84 1.99 -62.92
C ASP A 50 17.06 1.62 -61.66
N THR A 51 17.79 1.35 -60.57
CA THR A 51 17.16 0.96 -59.31
C THR A 51 16.94 2.20 -58.47
N VAL A 52 15.67 2.52 -58.22
CA VAL A 52 15.29 3.62 -57.34
C VAL A 52 15.00 3.02 -55.97
N SER A 53 15.76 3.45 -54.97
CA SER A 53 15.62 3.02 -53.59
C SER A 53 15.50 4.20 -52.66
N GLY A 54 14.87 3.99 -51.51
CA GLY A 54 14.73 5.06 -50.54
C GLY A 54 13.96 4.64 -49.32
N ASN A 55 13.77 5.61 -48.44
CA ASN A 55 13.04 5.43 -47.20
C ASN A 55 12.40 6.73 -46.75
N PHE A 56 11.38 6.63 -45.92
CA PHE A 56 10.80 7.77 -45.24
C PHE A 56 10.47 7.43 -43.79
N VAL A 57 10.45 8.46 -42.94
CA VAL A 57 10.09 8.39 -41.53
C VAL A 57 9.33 9.66 -41.18
N VAL A 58 8.17 9.50 -40.53
CA VAL A 58 7.47 10.62 -39.91
C VAL A 58 8.22 11.01 -38.63
N VAL A 59 8.72 12.24 -38.59
CA VAL A 59 9.60 12.78 -37.54
C VAL A 59 8.80 13.43 -36.41
N ASP A 60 7.64 13.98 -36.72
CA ASP A 60 6.91 14.84 -35.79
C ASP A 60 5.51 14.31 -35.53
N HIS A 61 5.28 13.85 -34.29
CA HIS A 61 3.95 14.00 -33.69
C HIS A 61 3.99 13.95 -32.15
N ASP A 62 3.58 15.06 -31.55
CA ASP A 62 3.19 15.22 -30.14
C ASP A 62 1.84 14.53 -29.78
N ILE A 63 1.53 13.30 -30.24
CA ILE A 63 0.41 12.47 -29.69
C ILE A 63 1.02 11.38 -28.82
N PHE A 64 1.05 11.49 -27.49
CA PHE A 64 -0.02 11.16 -26.54
C PHE A 64 -0.88 9.92 -26.87
N TRP A 65 -0.28 8.73 -26.70
CA TRP A 65 -0.91 7.45 -26.29
C TRP A 65 -1.79 6.64 -27.26
N THR A 66 -1.34 6.41 -28.49
CA THR A 66 -1.75 5.17 -29.17
C THR A 66 -0.57 4.54 -29.90
N SER A 67 -0.42 3.23 -29.73
CA SER A 67 0.59 2.37 -30.35
C SER A 67 0.60 2.45 -31.88
N ASP A 68 -0.50 2.95 -32.45
CA ASP A 68 -0.73 3.07 -33.87
C ASP A 68 -0.75 4.55 -34.25
N HIS A 69 0.39 5.02 -34.76
CA HIS A 69 0.47 6.32 -35.39
C HIS A 69 -0.45 6.33 -36.63
N PRO A 70 -1.26 7.39 -36.84
CA PRO A 70 -2.26 7.47 -37.93
C PRO A 70 -1.68 7.12 -39.31
N GLY A 71 -0.41 7.50 -39.52
CA GLY A 71 0.40 7.03 -40.64
C GLY A 71 0.10 7.81 -41.92
N ILE A 72 1.10 7.90 -42.78
CA ILE A 72 1.01 8.65 -44.04
C ILE A 72 0.90 7.67 -45.20
N ASP A 73 0.18 8.08 -46.23
CA ASP A 73 0.11 7.38 -47.51
C ASP A 73 1.26 7.86 -48.41
N PHE A 74 2.08 6.94 -48.90
CA PHE A 74 3.19 7.22 -49.80
C PHE A 74 2.92 6.61 -51.18
N THR A 75 3.04 7.41 -52.23
CA THR A 75 2.77 6.98 -53.61
C THR A 75 3.87 7.47 -54.56
N VAL A 76 4.35 6.57 -55.41
CA VAL A 76 5.33 6.86 -56.46
C VAL A 76 4.66 6.76 -57.84
N THR A 77 4.79 7.81 -58.64
CA THR A 77 4.22 7.90 -59.99
C THR A 77 5.32 8.00 -61.03
N SER A 78 5.22 7.19 -62.08
CA SER A 78 6.14 7.18 -63.23
C SER A 78 5.90 8.38 -64.16
N PRO A 79 6.86 8.66 -65.08
CA PRO A 79 6.68 9.69 -66.12
C PRO A 79 5.46 9.44 -67.04
N ALA A 80 4.97 8.19 -67.08
CA ALA A 80 3.80 7.78 -67.84
C ALA A 80 2.46 8.14 -67.20
N GLY A 81 2.48 8.60 -65.94
CA GLY A 81 1.29 8.76 -65.10
C GLY A 81 0.85 7.49 -64.36
N ASN A 82 1.53 6.35 -64.56
CA ASN A 82 1.21 5.11 -63.85
C ASN A 82 1.83 5.08 -62.45
N THR A 83 1.09 4.62 -61.45
CA THR A 83 1.60 4.37 -60.09
C THR A 83 2.52 3.15 -60.08
N VAL A 84 3.74 3.32 -59.58
CA VAL A 84 4.77 2.27 -59.54
C VAL A 84 4.87 1.63 -58.16
N HIS A 85 4.63 2.38 -57.10
CA HIS A 85 4.69 1.90 -55.73
C HIS A 85 3.72 2.67 -54.83
N THR A 86 3.09 1.97 -53.87
CA THR A 86 2.17 2.57 -52.90
C THR A 86 2.30 1.91 -51.54
N LEU A 87 2.37 2.71 -50.49
CA LEU A 87 2.29 2.30 -49.09
C LEU A 87 1.22 3.13 -48.40
N LYS A 88 0.35 2.51 -47.61
CA LYS A 88 -0.76 3.21 -46.94
C LYS A 88 -0.67 3.10 -45.43
N GLY A 89 -0.99 4.19 -44.72
CA GLY A 89 -1.06 4.23 -43.26
C GLY A 89 0.24 3.79 -42.57
N LYS A 90 1.40 4.20 -43.11
CA LYS A 90 2.71 3.85 -42.52
C LYS A 90 3.37 5.09 -41.93
N SER A 91 3.94 4.96 -40.73
CA SER A 91 4.72 6.04 -40.09
C SER A 91 6.22 6.01 -40.45
N GLY A 92 6.61 5.12 -41.34
CA GLY A 92 7.93 5.02 -41.94
C GLY A 92 8.19 3.62 -42.50
N ASP A 93 8.78 3.56 -43.68
CA ASP A 93 9.09 2.31 -44.38
C ASP A 93 10.23 2.50 -45.40
N LYS A 94 10.75 1.39 -45.93
CA LYS A 94 11.69 1.36 -47.07
C LYS A 94 10.93 1.05 -48.36
N PHE A 95 11.42 1.55 -49.49
CA PHE A 95 10.91 1.21 -50.82
C PHE A 95 12.05 1.01 -51.81
N GLU A 96 11.84 0.12 -52.78
CA GLU A 96 12.79 -0.17 -53.85
C GLU A 96 12.02 -0.64 -55.08
N PHE A 97 12.34 -0.10 -56.24
CA PHE A 97 11.78 -0.54 -57.52
C PHE A 97 12.75 -0.26 -58.67
N LYS A 98 12.61 -0.99 -59.79
CA LYS A 98 13.32 -0.69 -61.03
C LYS A 98 12.50 0.25 -61.90
N ALA A 99 13.13 1.29 -62.41
CA ALA A 99 12.48 2.30 -63.24
C ALA A 99 12.08 1.70 -64.60
N PRO A 100 10.77 1.58 -64.93
CA PRO A 100 10.33 1.00 -66.20
C PRO A 100 10.63 1.86 -67.43
N ARG A 101 11.02 3.12 -67.23
CA ARG A 101 11.43 4.07 -68.28
C ARG A 101 12.19 5.24 -67.67
N SER A 102 12.99 5.93 -68.48
CA SER A 102 13.61 7.19 -68.09
C SER A 102 12.59 8.33 -67.99
N GLY A 103 12.88 9.32 -67.14
CA GLY A 103 12.07 10.53 -66.96
C GLY A 103 11.84 10.94 -65.50
N MET A 104 10.94 11.90 -65.29
CA MET A 104 10.60 12.43 -63.96
C MET A 104 9.65 11.51 -63.19
N TYR A 105 10.10 11.00 -62.05
CA TYR A 105 9.28 10.27 -61.09
C TYR A 105 8.82 11.21 -59.98
N LYS A 106 7.58 11.03 -59.53
CA LYS A 106 6.95 11.87 -58.49
C LYS A 106 6.66 11.03 -57.25
N PHE A 107 7.19 11.46 -56.11
CA PHE A 107 7.08 10.83 -54.80
C PHE A 107 6.17 11.69 -53.93
N CYS A 108 4.95 11.23 -53.67
CA CYS A 108 3.94 11.98 -52.95
C CYS A 108 3.66 11.37 -51.58
N PHE A 109 3.59 12.24 -50.58
CA PHE A 109 3.17 11.95 -49.22
C PHE A 109 1.80 12.57 -48.98
N HIS A 110 0.81 11.77 -48.64
CA HIS A 110 -0.56 12.18 -48.37
C HIS A 110 -0.88 11.94 -46.90
N ASN A 111 -1.27 13.01 -46.21
CA ASN A 111 -1.72 12.99 -44.84
C ASN A 111 -3.25 12.99 -44.80
N PRO A 112 -3.91 11.86 -44.51
CA PRO A 112 -5.36 11.79 -44.46
C PRO A 112 -5.96 12.50 -43.22
N TYR A 113 -5.13 13.09 -42.35
CA TYR A 113 -5.52 13.75 -41.12
C TYR A 113 -5.31 15.26 -41.18
N SER A 114 -6.04 16.01 -40.36
CA SER A 114 -6.04 17.49 -40.36
C SER A 114 -4.83 18.13 -39.67
N THR A 115 -3.95 17.33 -39.08
CA THR A 115 -2.77 17.80 -38.32
C THR A 115 -1.52 17.70 -39.18
N PRO A 116 -0.79 18.80 -39.44
CA PRO A 116 0.44 18.75 -40.23
C PRO A 116 1.47 17.81 -39.62
N GLU A 117 2.08 16.96 -40.45
CA GLU A 117 3.13 16.04 -40.02
C GLU A 117 4.44 16.30 -40.77
N THR A 118 5.58 16.17 -40.10
CA THR A 118 6.89 16.35 -40.75
C THR A 118 7.47 15.00 -41.16
N VAL A 119 7.79 14.85 -42.44
CA VAL A 119 8.39 13.63 -43.03
C VAL A 119 9.85 13.90 -43.38
N SER A 120 10.75 13.06 -42.87
CA SER A 120 12.11 12.98 -43.37
C SER A 120 12.22 11.80 -44.33
N PHE A 121 12.73 12.07 -45.52
CA PHE A 121 12.82 11.09 -46.59
C PHE A 121 14.21 11.11 -47.22
N TYR A 122 14.53 10.00 -47.87
CA TYR A 122 15.72 9.82 -48.68
C TYR A 122 15.32 9.06 -49.94
N ILE A 123 15.71 9.58 -51.10
CA ILE A 123 15.49 8.98 -52.41
C ILE A 123 16.87 8.89 -53.06
N HIS A 124 17.19 7.71 -53.59
CA HIS A 124 18.43 7.43 -54.29
C HIS A 124 18.11 6.75 -55.62
N VAL A 125 18.81 7.19 -56.67
CA VAL A 125 18.73 6.59 -58.01
C VAL A 125 20.08 5.94 -58.27
N GLY A 126 20.12 4.61 -58.11
CA GLY A 126 21.29 3.80 -58.35
C GLY A 126 21.36 3.36 -59.80
N HIS A 127 22.44 3.74 -60.48
CA HIS A 127 22.75 3.27 -61.83
C HIS A 127 23.93 2.30 -61.77
N ILE A 128 23.70 1.05 -62.21
CA ILE A 128 24.77 0.09 -62.47
C ILE A 128 24.93 0.04 -63.99
N PRO A 129 26.05 0.54 -64.55
CA PRO A 129 26.23 0.60 -65.99
C PRO A 129 26.23 -0.80 -66.61
N ASN A 130 25.37 -1.01 -67.61
CA ASN A 130 25.28 -2.26 -68.37
C ASN A 130 26.18 -2.21 -69.63
N GLU A 131 26.58 -3.37 -70.15
CA GLU A 131 27.44 -3.46 -71.36
C GLU A 131 26.90 -2.67 -72.57
N HIS A 132 25.58 -2.52 -72.69
CA HIS A 132 24.92 -1.74 -73.74
C HIS A 132 24.94 -0.22 -73.54
N ASP A 133 24.94 0.27 -72.29
CA ASP A 133 25.09 1.71 -71.98
C ASP A 133 26.55 2.15 -72.10
N LEU A 134 27.46 1.20 -71.87
CA LEU A 134 28.91 1.35 -71.99
C LEU A 134 29.41 1.38 -73.44
N ALA A 135 28.61 0.96 -74.42
CA ALA A 135 29.02 0.90 -75.84
C ALA A 135 29.20 2.27 -76.51
N LYS A 136 28.81 3.37 -75.83
CA LYS A 136 29.00 4.75 -76.31
C LYS A 136 30.24 5.45 -75.76
N ASP A 137 30.87 4.91 -74.70
CA ASP A 137 32.09 5.44 -74.10
C ASP A 137 33.25 4.46 -74.29
N GLU A 138 34.28 4.89 -75.02
CA GLU A 138 35.43 4.08 -75.40
C GLU A 138 36.16 3.44 -74.19
N HIS A 139 36.27 2.11 -74.22
CA HIS A 139 37.25 1.26 -73.53
C HIS A 139 37.57 1.58 -72.04
N LEU A 140 36.62 1.32 -71.14
CA LEU A 140 36.87 1.33 -69.70
C LEU A 140 37.18 -0.09 -69.18
N ASN A 141 38.27 -0.22 -68.42
CA ASN A 141 38.68 -1.46 -67.77
C ASN A 141 37.61 -1.95 -66.77
N PRO A 142 37.44 -3.28 -66.57
CA PRO A 142 36.47 -3.88 -65.64
C PRO A 142 36.58 -3.37 -64.18
N ILE A 143 37.69 -2.69 -63.84
CA ILE A 143 37.92 -2.00 -62.57
C ILE A 143 36.92 -0.85 -62.35
N ASN A 144 36.54 -0.09 -63.37
CA ASN A 144 35.66 1.07 -63.22
C ASN A 144 34.23 0.66 -62.83
N VAL A 145 33.74 -0.46 -63.37
CA VAL A 145 32.47 -1.06 -62.97
C VAL A 145 32.51 -1.48 -61.50
N LYS A 146 33.61 -2.10 -61.05
CA LYS A 146 33.79 -2.49 -59.64
C LYS A 146 33.92 -1.30 -58.68
N ILE A 147 34.51 -0.19 -59.12
CA ILE A 147 34.56 1.06 -58.33
C ILE A 147 33.15 1.67 -58.19
N ALA A 148 32.36 1.68 -59.27
CA ALA A 148 30.97 2.14 -59.24
C ALA A 148 30.11 1.25 -58.32
N GLU A 149 30.27 -0.06 -58.40
CA GLU A 149 29.57 -1.04 -57.55
C GLU A 149 29.90 -0.83 -56.05
N LEU A 150 31.18 -0.60 -55.71
CA LEU A 150 31.60 -0.32 -54.33
C LEU A 150 31.08 1.03 -53.82
N ARG A 151 31.07 2.05 -54.68
CA ARG A 151 30.54 3.37 -54.33
C ARG A 151 29.04 3.29 -54.03
N GLU A 152 28.29 2.60 -54.87
CA GLU A 152 26.86 2.37 -54.69
C GLU A 152 26.58 1.59 -53.39
N ALA A 153 27.36 0.56 -53.11
CA ALA A 153 27.25 -0.18 -51.85
C ALA A 153 27.54 0.70 -50.62
N LEU A 154 28.53 1.59 -50.69
CA LEU A 154 28.87 2.51 -49.59
C LEU A 154 27.79 3.58 -49.38
N GLU A 155 27.23 4.13 -50.47
CA GLU A 155 26.14 5.09 -50.42
C GLU A 155 24.88 4.44 -49.81
N SER A 156 24.57 3.20 -50.19
CA SER A 156 23.49 2.38 -49.62
C SER A 156 23.66 2.14 -48.11
N VAL A 157 24.85 1.72 -47.65
CA VAL A 157 25.13 1.52 -46.21
C VAL A 157 25.00 2.83 -45.42
N THR A 158 25.49 3.94 -46.00
CA THR A 158 25.40 5.26 -45.35
C THR A 158 23.95 5.72 -45.22
N ALA A 159 23.12 5.46 -46.23
CA ALA A 159 21.69 5.71 -46.19
C ALA A 159 20.98 4.84 -45.14
N GLU A 160 21.34 3.56 -45.05
CA GLU A 160 20.79 2.66 -44.04
C GLU A 160 21.14 3.11 -42.62
N GLN A 161 22.39 3.54 -42.36
CA GLN A 161 22.77 4.10 -41.07
C GLN A 161 21.97 5.36 -40.73
N LYS A 162 21.72 6.25 -41.71
CA LYS A 162 20.89 7.45 -41.50
C LYS A 162 19.45 7.08 -41.16
N TYR A 163 18.87 6.12 -41.86
CA TYR A 163 17.52 5.61 -41.58
C TYR A 163 17.43 5.00 -40.17
N LEU A 164 18.36 4.10 -39.82
CA LEU A 164 18.40 3.46 -38.51
C LEU A 164 18.58 4.49 -37.38
N LYS A 165 19.42 5.51 -37.59
CA LYS A 165 19.62 6.60 -36.63
C LYS A 165 18.35 7.45 -36.45
N ALA A 166 17.64 7.77 -37.54
CA ALA A 166 16.37 8.50 -37.46
C ALA A 166 15.29 7.68 -36.72
N ARG A 167 15.22 6.37 -37.01
CA ARG A 167 14.30 5.45 -36.35
C ARG A 167 14.61 5.25 -34.86
N ASP A 168 15.88 5.08 -34.49
CA ASP A 168 16.31 4.96 -33.09
C ASP A 168 15.98 6.24 -32.30
N SER A 169 16.23 7.43 -32.88
CA SER A 169 15.90 8.69 -32.25
C SER A 169 14.42 8.79 -31.88
N ARG A 170 13.51 8.27 -32.72
CA ARG A 170 12.06 8.23 -32.44
C ARG A 170 11.73 7.30 -31.27
N HIS A 171 12.26 6.08 -31.29
CA HIS A 171 12.03 5.13 -30.19
C HIS A 171 12.59 5.64 -28.86
N ARG A 172 13.74 6.33 -28.89
CA ARG A 172 14.36 6.91 -27.69
C ARG A 172 13.50 8.00 -27.05
N HIS A 173 12.89 8.89 -27.85
CA HIS A 173 11.98 9.92 -27.32
C HIS A 173 10.74 9.33 -26.63
N THR A 174 10.17 8.27 -27.19
CA THR A 174 9.01 7.58 -26.60
C THR A 174 9.40 6.89 -25.29
N ASN A 175 10.56 6.23 -25.26
CA ASN A 175 11.04 5.53 -24.07
C ASN A 175 11.43 6.51 -22.94
N GLU A 176 12.13 7.59 -23.27
CA GLU A 176 12.56 8.58 -22.27
C GLU A 176 11.39 9.33 -21.64
N SER A 177 10.39 9.73 -22.44
CA SER A 177 9.17 10.36 -21.93
C SER A 177 8.34 9.41 -21.06
N THR A 178 8.22 8.13 -21.46
CA THR A 178 7.55 7.10 -20.66
C THR A 178 8.28 6.89 -19.32
N ARG A 179 9.61 6.71 -19.37
CA ARG A 179 10.44 6.54 -18.18
C ARG A 179 10.29 7.73 -17.22
N LYS A 180 10.31 8.96 -17.72
CA LYS A 180 10.17 10.17 -16.89
C LYS A 180 8.81 10.23 -16.19
N ARG A 181 7.72 9.89 -16.89
CA ARG A 181 6.36 9.86 -16.32
C ARG A 181 6.23 8.79 -15.24
N VAL A 182 6.70 7.58 -15.50
CA VAL A 182 6.66 6.47 -14.53
C VAL A 182 7.42 6.84 -13.27
N VAL A 183 8.65 7.36 -13.39
CA VAL A 183 9.44 7.81 -12.24
C VAL A 183 8.70 8.91 -11.46
N PHE A 184 8.07 9.86 -12.14
CA PHE A 184 7.31 10.93 -11.49
C PHE A 184 6.11 10.39 -10.70
N TYR A 185 5.30 9.51 -11.30
CA TYR A 185 4.14 8.92 -10.61
C TYR A 185 4.57 8.06 -9.41
N THR A 186 5.58 7.21 -9.57
CA THR A 186 6.08 6.36 -8.49
C THR A 186 6.62 7.19 -7.32
N VAL A 187 7.41 8.25 -7.58
CA VAL A 187 7.89 9.15 -6.52
C VAL A 187 6.73 9.87 -5.82
N GLY A 188 5.72 10.31 -6.58
CA GLY A 188 4.50 10.91 -6.03
C GLY A 188 3.73 9.96 -5.10
N GLU A 189 3.55 8.70 -5.49
CA GLU A 189 2.92 7.67 -4.66
C GLU A 189 3.68 7.43 -3.35
N TYR A 190 5.01 7.30 -3.40
CA TYR A 190 5.82 7.14 -2.19
C TYR A 190 5.72 8.35 -1.25
N ILE A 191 5.65 9.56 -1.78
CA ILE A 191 5.47 10.78 -0.96
C ILE A 191 4.07 10.79 -0.31
N LEU A 192 3.02 10.43 -1.04
CA LEU A 192 1.66 10.35 -0.47
C LEU A 192 1.57 9.29 0.63
N LEU A 193 2.18 8.12 0.44
CA LEU A 193 2.27 7.09 1.47
C LEU A 193 3.05 7.60 2.68
N ALA A 194 4.19 8.25 2.49
CA ALA A 194 4.93 8.85 3.60
C ALA A 194 4.09 9.90 4.36
N ILE A 195 3.36 10.77 3.65
CA ILE A 195 2.47 11.76 4.27
C ILE A 195 1.35 11.09 5.07
N SER A 196 0.76 9.99 4.57
CA SER A 196 -0.26 9.25 5.32
C SER A 196 0.29 8.67 6.63
N ILE A 197 1.49 8.08 6.60
CA ILE A 197 2.17 7.52 7.79
C ILE A 197 2.57 8.64 8.77
N PHE A 198 3.08 9.77 8.28
CA PHE A 198 3.43 10.92 9.12
C PHE A 198 2.18 11.59 9.71
N SER A 199 1.07 11.62 8.96
CA SER A 199 -0.21 12.10 9.47
C SER A 199 -0.76 11.19 10.57
N ASP A 200 -0.59 9.87 10.46
CA ASP A 200 -0.92 8.93 11.53
C ASP A 200 -0.08 9.18 12.80
N SER A 201 1.24 9.36 12.67
CA SER A 201 2.10 9.62 13.84
C SER A 201 1.85 10.99 14.51
N ALA A 202 1.45 12.01 13.74
CA ALA A 202 1.03 13.31 14.27
C ALA A 202 -0.41 13.30 14.83
N PHE A 203 -1.30 12.44 14.30
CA PHE A 203 -2.64 12.18 14.82
C PHE A 203 -2.62 11.39 16.14
N ASP A 204 -1.63 10.52 16.32
CA ASP A 204 -1.47 9.71 17.54
C ASP A 204 -1.22 10.56 18.80
N ARG A 205 -0.48 11.68 18.69
CA ARG A 205 -0.34 12.67 19.78
C ARG A 205 -1.62 13.45 20.09
N ARG A 206 -2.65 13.35 19.26
CA ARG A 206 -3.97 13.98 19.44
C ARG A 206 -5.09 12.96 19.65
N SER A 207 -4.75 11.70 19.97
CA SER A 207 -5.69 10.64 20.37
C SER A 207 -6.31 10.92 21.75
N ARG A 208 -7.17 11.93 21.81
CA ARG A 208 -8.21 12.03 22.85
C ARG A 208 -9.55 11.71 22.21
N LYS A 209 -10.27 10.77 22.84
CA LYS A 209 -11.67 10.31 22.62
C LYS A 209 -11.85 9.02 21.82
N LYS A 210 -11.45 7.90 22.43
CA LYS A 210 -11.89 6.53 22.10
C LYS A 210 -11.91 5.72 23.39
N LYS A 211 -12.92 5.81 24.28
CA LYS A 211 -12.77 5.25 25.65
C LYS A 211 -13.87 4.28 26.12
N MET A 212 -13.49 3.28 26.90
CA MET A 212 -14.33 2.33 27.61
C MET A 212 -14.06 2.37 29.11
N LEU A 213 -15.08 2.05 29.90
CA LEU A 213 -15.01 1.97 31.35
C LEU A 213 -15.86 0.77 31.80
N ALA A 214 -15.36 -0.02 32.75
CA ALA A 214 -16.18 -0.93 33.54
C ALA A 214 -15.78 -0.82 35.01
N VAL A 215 -16.77 -0.90 35.88
CA VAL A 215 -16.57 -0.92 37.33
C VAL A 215 -17.39 -2.08 37.87
N PHE A 216 -16.74 -3.03 38.54
CA PHE A 216 -17.39 -4.19 39.14
C PHE A 216 -17.28 -4.14 40.66
N GLU A 217 -18.37 -4.48 41.34
CA GLU A 217 -18.33 -4.60 42.80
C GLU A 217 -17.34 -5.67 43.25
N LYS A 218 -16.75 -5.49 44.44
CA LYS A 218 -15.79 -6.43 45.04
C LYS A 218 -16.41 -7.82 45.28
N SER A 219 -17.73 -7.87 45.43
CA SER A 219 -18.53 -9.08 45.57
C SER A 219 -18.57 -9.91 44.28
N VAL A 220 -18.38 -9.27 43.12
CA VAL A 220 -18.41 -9.87 41.79
C VAL A 220 -16.99 -10.20 41.30
N ALA A 221 -16.05 -9.27 41.48
CA ALA A 221 -14.67 -9.45 41.06
C ALA A 221 -13.72 -8.82 42.09
N LYS A 222 -12.94 -9.66 42.78
CA LYS A 222 -11.94 -9.20 43.73
C LYS A 222 -10.72 -8.68 42.97
N SER A 223 -10.40 -7.39 43.14
CA SER A 223 -9.14 -6.83 42.64
C SER A 223 -7.94 -7.46 43.38
N PRO A 224 -6.82 -7.72 42.70
CA PRO A 224 -5.61 -8.18 43.37
C PRO A 224 -5.11 -7.16 44.39
N GLU A 225 -4.79 -7.62 45.59
CA GLU A 225 -4.31 -6.76 46.69
C GLU A 225 -3.00 -6.02 46.33
N ALA A 226 -2.19 -6.60 45.45
CA ALA A 226 -0.95 -5.99 44.97
C ALA A 226 -1.16 -4.71 44.12
N LEU A 227 -2.38 -4.46 43.61
CA LEU A 227 -2.70 -3.20 42.93
C LEU A 227 -2.94 -2.05 43.90
N THR A 228 -3.27 -2.34 45.16
CA THR A 228 -3.60 -1.33 46.16
C THR A 228 -2.34 -0.59 46.58
N SER A 229 -2.28 0.71 46.33
CA SER A 229 -1.22 1.56 46.86
C SER A 229 -1.57 2.03 48.29
N PRO A 230 -0.62 2.03 49.24
CA PRO A 230 -0.89 2.40 50.62
C PRO A 230 -1.21 3.90 50.81
N HIS A 231 -0.97 4.76 49.81
CA HIS A 231 -1.17 6.22 49.85
C HIS A 231 -2.04 6.67 48.66
N SER A 232 -3.16 5.99 48.43
CA SER A 232 -4.05 6.24 47.29
C SER A 232 -5.11 7.28 47.62
N ASP A 233 -5.13 8.40 46.89
CA ASP A 233 -6.27 9.34 46.86
C ASP A 233 -7.45 8.79 46.02
N SER A 234 -7.73 7.49 46.08
CA SER A 234 -8.82 6.88 45.32
C SER A 234 -10.17 7.22 45.94
N VAL A 235 -11.17 7.40 45.07
CA VAL A 235 -12.57 7.67 45.44
C VAL A 235 -13.39 6.46 45.07
N SER A 236 -14.46 6.14 45.81
CA SER A 236 -15.37 5.06 45.41
C SER A 236 -15.96 5.38 44.04
N ALA A 237 -15.67 4.51 43.07
CA ALA A 237 -16.04 4.71 41.67
C ALA A 237 -17.56 4.59 41.47
N LEU A 238 -18.22 3.78 42.30
CA LEU A 238 -19.66 3.53 42.26
C LEU A 238 -20.47 4.51 43.11
N LYS A 239 -19.88 5.11 44.15
CA LYS A 239 -20.58 6.05 45.03
C LYS A 239 -21.16 7.23 44.25
N ASP A 240 -22.47 7.42 44.36
CA ASP A 240 -23.26 8.43 43.65
C ASP A 240 -23.09 8.43 42.12
N GLY A 241 -22.59 7.32 41.55
CA GLY A 241 -22.25 7.22 40.13
C GLY A 241 -21.09 8.12 39.70
N PHE A 242 -20.24 8.58 40.62
CA PHE A 242 -19.17 9.55 40.40
C PHE A 242 -18.34 9.30 39.14
N LEU A 243 -17.78 8.09 39.00
CA LEU A 243 -16.88 7.80 37.88
C LEU A 243 -17.65 7.69 36.56
N SER A 244 -18.87 7.17 36.59
CA SER A 244 -19.73 7.08 35.40
C SER A 244 -20.18 8.46 34.90
N GLN A 245 -20.54 9.38 35.80
CA GLN A 245 -20.89 10.76 35.44
C GLN A 245 -19.68 11.51 34.90
N HIS A 246 -18.51 11.32 35.51
CA HIS A 246 -17.27 11.88 34.99
C HIS A 246 -16.97 11.34 33.57
N PHE A 247 -17.09 10.03 33.36
CA PHE A 247 -16.90 9.42 32.04
C PHE A 247 -17.84 10.02 30.99
N VAL A 248 -19.12 10.19 31.31
CA VAL A 248 -20.11 10.83 30.41
C VAL A 248 -19.76 12.30 30.12
N SER A 249 -19.24 13.03 31.11
CA SER A 249 -18.83 14.43 30.93
C SER A 249 -17.62 14.58 30.00
N VAL A 250 -16.66 13.66 30.07
CA VAL A 250 -15.45 13.65 29.22
C VAL A 250 -15.77 13.10 27.82
N HIS A 251 -16.70 12.16 27.75
CA HIS A 251 -17.14 11.50 26.53
C HIS A 251 -18.65 11.69 26.29
N PRO A 252 -19.06 12.86 25.76
CA PRO A 252 -20.44 13.08 25.31
C PRO A 252 -20.90 11.95 24.36
N GLY A 253 -22.17 11.55 24.43
CA GLY A 253 -22.70 10.46 23.62
C GLY A 253 -22.24 9.05 24.03
N SER A 254 -21.60 8.91 25.21
CA SER A 254 -21.36 7.60 25.80
C SER A 254 -22.65 6.92 26.24
N VAL A 255 -22.63 5.59 26.18
CA VAL A 255 -23.69 4.70 26.66
C VAL A 255 -23.21 4.07 27.95
N THR A 256 -24.04 4.11 28.99
CA THR A 256 -23.78 3.46 30.27
C THR A 256 -24.85 2.40 30.51
N VAL A 257 -24.40 1.17 30.74
CA VAL A 257 -25.20 0.01 31.11
C VAL A 257 -25.01 -0.23 32.60
N ASN A 258 -26.10 -0.09 33.36
CA ASN A 258 -26.11 -0.35 34.79
C ASN A 258 -26.39 -1.84 35.03
N LEU A 259 -25.53 -2.51 35.81
CA LEU A 259 -25.61 -3.95 36.12
C LEU A 259 -26.24 -4.20 37.51
N GLY A 260 -27.00 -3.24 38.03
CA GLY A 260 -27.59 -3.28 39.36
C GLY A 260 -26.51 -3.27 40.45
N SER A 261 -26.62 -4.16 41.43
CA SER A 261 -25.63 -4.31 42.52
C SER A 261 -24.35 -5.04 42.09
N SER A 262 -24.09 -5.16 40.78
CA SER A 262 -22.87 -5.81 40.28
C SER A 262 -21.88 -4.80 39.70
N GLY A 263 -22.31 -3.56 39.47
CA GLY A 263 -21.49 -2.48 38.93
C GLY A 263 -22.07 -1.87 37.65
N LEU A 264 -21.20 -1.42 36.75
CA LEU A 264 -21.56 -0.76 35.49
C LEU A 264 -20.54 -0.99 34.38
N ILE A 265 -20.99 -0.86 33.14
CA ILE A 265 -20.16 -0.80 31.93
C ILE A 265 -20.54 0.46 31.18
N ALA A 266 -19.56 1.25 30.72
CA ALA A 266 -19.77 2.43 29.90
C ALA A 266 -18.82 2.45 28.70
N TYR A 267 -19.30 2.93 27.56
CA TYR A 267 -18.48 3.05 26.36
C TYR A 267 -18.93 4.24 25.51
N SER A 268 -17.99 4.83 24.77
CA SER A 268 -18.30 5.85 23.75
C SER A 268 -18.05 5.28 22.35
N LEU A 269 -18.92 5.61 21.40
CA LEU A 269 -18.75 5.28 19.98
C LEU A 269 -18.17 6.45 19.16
N ASP A 270 -17.93 7.60 19.80
CA ASP A 270 -17.37 8.77 19.13
C ASP A 270 -15.97 8.46 18.59
N LYS A 271 -15.76 8.79 17.31
CA LYS A 271 -14.45 8.74 16.62
C LYS A 271 -13.73 7.38 16.69
N GLN A 272 -14.44 6.30 16.37
CA GLN A 272 -13.90 4.92 16.31
C GLN A 272 -12.59 4.81 15.51
N ASN A 273 -11.70 3.92 15.98
CA ASN A 273 -10.52 3.52 15.19
C ASN A 273 -10.96 2.51 14.12
N PRO A 274 -10.78 2.78 12.81
CA PRO A 274 -11.11 1.79 11.78
C PRO A 274 -10.29 0.50 11.89
N PHE A 275 -9.11 0.53 12.52
CA PHE A 275 -8.24 -0.65 12.68
C PHE A 275 -8.47 -1.46 13.97
N LEU A 276 -9.08 -0.86 14.98
CA LEU A 276 -9.38 -1.50 16.27
C LEU A 276 -10.79 -1.09 16.69
N PRO A 277 -11.83 -1.61 16.01
CA PRO A 277 -13.21 -1.23 16.27
C PRO A 277 -13.61 -1.58 17.70
N ARG A 278 -14.51 -0.78 18.26
CA ARG A 278 -15.15 -1.10 19.53
C ARG A 278 -16.54 -1.63 19.28
N LEU A 279 -16.81 -2.80 19.85
CA LEU A 279 -18.06 -3.52 19.71
C LEU A 279 -18.62 -3.77 21.11
N PHE A 280 -19.93 -3.60 21.23
CA PHE A 280 -20.68 -3.98 22.41
C PHE A 280 -21.81 -4.91 21.98
N ALA A 281 -21.98 -6.02 22.71
CA ALA A 281 -23.11 -6.91 22.50
C ALA A 281 -23.62 -7.43 23.85
N ALA A 282 -24.93 -7.67 23.89
CA ALA A 282 -25.61 -8.30 25.01
C ALA A 282 -26.45 -9.47 24.47
N VAL A 283 -26.21 -10.68 24.98
CA VAL A 283 -26.90 -11.91 24.57
C VAL A 283 -27.16 -12.75 25.81
N ASP A 284 -28.41 -13.16 26.05
CA ASP A 284 -28.79 -14.04 27.17
C ASP A 284 -28.26 -13.60 28.55
N GLY A 285 -28.26 -12.30 28.82
CA GLY A 285 -27.75 -11.74 30.08
C GLY A 285 -26.21 -11.70 30.19
N ILE A 286 -25.49 -12.00 29.11
CA ILE A 286 -24.05 -11.82 28.98
C ILE A 286 -23.77 -10.52 28.23
N PHE A 287 -23.03 -9.61 28.86
CA PHE A 287 -22.64 -8.32 28.32
C PHE A 287 -21.16 -8.36 27.99
N CYS A 288 -20.78 -8.05 26.76
CA CYS A 288 -19.39 -8.02 26.34
C CYS A 288 -19.06 -6.70 25.66
N LEU A 289 -17.99 -6.08 26.13
CA LEU A 289 -17.33 -4.96 25.50
C LEU A 289 -16.01 -5.45 24.92
N PHE A 290 -15.87 -5.34 23.61
CA PHE A 290 -14.71 -5.80 22.86
C PHE A 290 -14.09 -4.62 22.13
N GLN A 291 -12.76 -4.56 22.13
CA GLN A 291 -12.00 -3.58 21.37
C GLN A 291 -10.88 -4.29 20.63
N GLY A 292 -10.83 -4.13 19.32
CA GLY A 292 -9.79 -4.71 18.49
C GLY A 292 -10.31 -5.50 17.30
N HIS A 293 -9.54 -6.48 16.83
CA HIS A 293 -9.90 -7.34 15.72
C HIS A 293 -9.38 -8.77 15.95
N ILE A 294 -10.15 -9.74 15.46
CA ILE A 294 -9.82 -11.16 15.49
C ILE A 294 -9.45 -11.58 14.06
N GLU A 295 -8.28 -12.18 13.89
CA GLU A 295 -7.74 -12.58 12.59
C GLU A 295 -8.30 -13.94 12.14
N ASN A 296 -8.47 -14.88 13.07
CA ASN A 296 -8.91 -16.25 12.79
C ASN A 296 -10.45 -16.45 12.90
N VAL A 297 -11.23 -15.43 12.52
CA VAL A 297 -12.70 -15.42 12.60
C VAL A 297 -13.36 -16.62 11.91
N ALA A 298 -12.86 -17.02 10.73
CA ALA A 298 -13.44 -18.13 9.98
C ALA A 298 -13.35 -19.46 10.75
N LEU A 299 -12.20 -19.71 11.39
CA LEU A 299 -11.96 -20.92 12.19
C LEU A 299 -12.86 -20.94 13.42
N LEU A 300 -12.93 -19.82 14.14
CA LEU A 300 -13.76 -19.70 15.35
C LEU A 300 -15.25 -19.82 15.04
N LYS A 301 -15.71 -19.25 13.91
CA LYS A 301 -17.11 -19.43 13.46
C LYS A 301 -17.44 -20.89 13.19
N GLN A 302 -16.53 -21.63 12.56
CA GLN A 302 -16.71 -23.06 12.32
C GLN A 302 -16.70 -23.85 13.63
N GLN A 303 -15.75 -23.58 14.52
CA GLN A 303 -15.60 -24.25 15.82
C GLN A 303 -16.82 -24.08 16.72
N TYR A 304 -17.39 -22.86 16.77
CA TYR A 304 -18.56 -22.57 17.60
C TYR A 304 -19.91 -22.72 16.88
N GLY A 305 -19.91 -23.08 15.60
CA GLY A 305 -21.15 -23.28 14.81
C GLY A 305 -21.92 -21.97 14.55
N LEU A 306 -21.20 -20.87 14.34
CA LEU A 306 -21.77 -19.53 14.19
C LEU A 306 -22.11 -19.18 12.74
N ASN A 307 -23.11 -18.32 12.56
CA ASN A 307 -23.50 -17.84 11.24
C ASN A 307 -22.42 -16.92 10.61
N LYS A 308 -22.51 -16.72 9.28
CA LYS A 308 -21.52 -15.90 8.55
C LYS A 308 -21.53 -14.43 8.96
N THR A 309 -22.64 -13.90 9.45
CA THR A 309 -22.85 -12.49 9.82
C THR A 309 -22.43 -12.14 11.25
N VAL A 310 -21.95 -13.10 12.03
CA VAL A 310 -21.50 -12.87 13.41
C VAL A 310 -20.25 -11.96 13.43
N ASN A 311 -20.25 -10.98 14.33
CA ASN A 311 -19.12 -10.09 14.61
C ASN A 311 -18.24 -10.63 15.76
N GLU A 312 -17.07 -10.03 15.96
CA GLU A 312 -16.04 -10.49 16.89
C GLU A 312 -16.53 -10.55 18.35
N VAL A 313 -17.33 -9.57 18.79
CA VAL A 313 -17.85 -9.55 20.17
C VAL A 313 -18.78 -10.73 20.45
N VAL A 314 -19.58 -11.17 19.48
CA VAL A 314 -20.44 -12.34 19.64
C VAL A 314 -19.63 -13.64 19.62
N ILE A 315 -18.51 -13.69 18.87
CA ILE A 315 -17.57 -14.83 18.97
C ILE A 315 -17.04 -14.96 20.40
N VAL A 316 -16.67 -13.86 21.05
CA VAL A 316 -16.20 -13.87 22.46
C VAL A 316 -17.30 -14.32 23.41
N ILE A 317 -18.54 -13.86 23.23
CA ILE A 317 -19.68 -14.32 24.03
C ILE A 317 -19.89 -15.83 23.88
N GLU A 318 -19.86 -16.35 22.67
CA GLU A 318 -20.07 -17.78 22.41
C GLU A 318 -18.91 -18.64 22.93
N ALA A 319 -17.67 -18.15 22.80
CA ALA A 319 -16.49 -18.75 23.42
C ALA A 319 -16.67 -18.85 24.96
N TYR A 320 -17.13 -17.79 25.62
CA TYR A 320 -17.45 -17.82 27.05
C TYR A 320 -18.58 -18.79 27.40
N ARG A 321 -19.64 -18.87 26.59
CA ARG A 321 -20.73 -19.85 26.81
C ARG A 321 -20.22 -21.28 26.72
N THR A 322 -19.27 -21.57 25.82
CA THR A 322 -18.67 -22.92 25.77
C THR A 322 -17.89 -23.26 27.03
N LEU A 323 -17.16 -22.29 27.59
CA LEU A 323 -16.46 -22.42 28.88
C LEU A 323 -17.44 -22.68 30.03
N ARG A 324 -18.57 -21.96 30.07
CA ARG A 324 -19.58 -22.04 31.14
C ARG A 324 -20.45 -23.29 31.05
N ASP A 325 -20.96 -23.61 29.86
CA ASP A 325 -22.06 -24.57 29.67
C ASP A 325 -21.61 -25.94 29.13
N ARG A 326 -20.48 -26.00 28.40
CA ARG A 326 -20.10 -27.17 27.58
C ARG A 326 -18.79 -27.83 28.02
N GLY A 327 -18.48 -27.82 29.32
CA GLY A 327 -17.19 -28.27 29.84
C GLY A 327 -16.71 -29.64 29.28
N PRO A 328 -15.38 -29.87 29.16
CA PRO A 328 -14.30 -29.12 29.80
C PRO A 328 -13.34 -28.44 28.79
N TYR A 329 -13.66 -27.23 28.34
CA TYR A 329 -12.66 -26.36 27.69
C TYR A 329 -12.01 -25.48 28.76
N PRO A 330 -10.69 -25.54 28.97
CA PRO A 330 -10.04 -24.69 29.95
C PRO A 330 -9.98 -23.24 29.43
N ALA A 331 -10.12 -22.26 30.33
CA ALA A 331 -10.23 -20.85 29.96
C ALA A 331 -8.99 -20.33 29.20
N ASP A 332 -7.79 -20.84 29.53
CA ASP A 332 -6.56 -20.51 28.81
C ASP A 332 -6.60 -20.96 27.35
N GLN A 333 -7.14 -22.14 27.05
CA GLN A 333 -7.29 -22.60 25.67
C GLN A 333 -8.28 -21.71 24.91
N VAL A 334 -9.41 -21.35 25.51
CA VAL A 334 -10.43 -20.53 24.86
C VAL A 334 -9.87 -19.18 24.43
N VAL A 335 -9.07 -18.53 25.29
CA VAL A 335 -8.44 -17.23 24.97
C VAL A 335 -7.30 -17.40 23.97
N ARG A 336 -6.47 -18.45 24.12
CA ARG A 336 -5.35 -18.72 23.22
C ARG A 336 -5.80 -19.01 21.79
N ASP A 337 -6.97 -19.63 21.62
CA ASP A 337 -7.56 -19.88 20.31
C ASP A 337 -8.05 -18.59 19.62
N ILE A 338 -8.13 -17.44 20.32
CA ILE A 338 -8.48 -16.15 19.71
C ILE A 338 -7.20 -15.45 19.23
N HIS A 339 -6.97 -15.44 17.92
CA HIS A 339 -5.80 -14.79 17.34
C HIS A 339 -6.15 -13.37 16.88
N GLY A 340 -5.31 -12.40 17.21
CA GLY A 340 -5.46 -11.02 16.76
C GLY A 340 -5.08 -10.03 17.85
N LYS A 341 -5.52 -8.79 17.66
CA LYS A 341 -5.23 -7.65 18.53
C LYS A 341 -6.49 -7.26 19.26
N PHE A 342 -6.58 -7.53 20.55
CA PHE A 342 -7.84 -7.35 21.27
C PHE A 342 -7.65 -7.07 22.76
N ALA A 343 -8.65 -6.40 23.33
CA ALA A 343 -8.97 -6.45 24.74
C ALA A 343 -10.49 -6.58 24.89
N PHE A 344 -10.95 -7.36 25.86
CA PHE A 344 -12.38 -7.47 26.13
C PHE A 344 -12.71 -7.53 27.62
N ILE A 345 -13.91 -7.08 27.93
CA ILE A 345 -14.54 -7.15 29.24
C ILE A 345 -15.89 -7.84 29.06
N LEU A 346 -16.08 -8.99 29.68
CA LEU A 346 -17.32 -9.75 29.65
C LEU A 346 -17.87 -9.89 31.07
N TYR A 347 -19.17 -9.68 31.22
CA TYR A 347 -19.91 -9.89 32.45
C TYR A 347 -21.14 -10.76 32.19
N ASP A 348 -21.27 -11.85 32.94
CA ASP A 348 -22.45 -12.70 32.95
C ASP A 348 -23.30 -12.39 34.18
N SER A 349 -24.51 -11.87 33.94
CA SER A 349 -25.47 -11.53 34.99
C SER A 349 -26.05 -12.75 35.70
N THR A 350 -26.08 -13.92 35.04
CA THR A 350 -26.64 -15.16 35.58
C THR A 350 -25.71 -15.74 36.64
N SER A 351 -24.43 -15.87 36.32
CA SER A 351 -23.43 -16.41 37.24
C SER A 351 -22.74 -15.34 38.09
N LYS A 352 -23.05 -14.05 37.86
CA LYS A 352 -22.33 -12.90 38.43
C LYS A 352 -20.81 -13.03 38.26
N ALA A 353 -20.37 -13.40 37.05
CA ALA A 353 -18.97 -13.67 36.76
C ALA A 353 -18.43 -12.67 35.73
N VAL A 354 -17.18 -12.26 35.95
CA VAL A 354 -16.42 -11.43 35.02
C VAL A 354 -15.37 -12.30 34.32
N PHE A 355 -15.20 -12.07 33.02
CA PHE A 355 -14.15 -12.65 32.21
C PHE A 355 -13.53 -11.56 31.34
N LEU A 356 -12.23 -11.35 31.47
CA LEU A 356 -11.53 -10.27 30.76
C LEU A 356 -10.16 -10.75 30.29
N SER A 357 -9.68 -10.21 29.17
CA SER A 357 -8.40 -10.58 28.58
C SER A 357 -7.87 -9.50 27.65
N SER A 358 -6.56 -9.56 27.40
CA SER A 358 -5.82 -8.74 26.45
C SER A 358 -4.90 -9.62 25.60
N ASP A 359 -4.63 -9.18 24.37
CA ASP A 359 -3.70 -9.82 23.44
C ASP A 359 -2.26 -9.90 23.99
N THR A 360 -1.43 -10.74 23.35
CA THR A 360 -0.02 -10.99 23.70
C THR A 360 0.87 -9.78 23.43
N ASP A 361 0.49 -8.91 22.50
CA ASP A 361 1.30 -7.76 22.09
C ASP A 361 0.99 -6.52 22.93
N GLY A 362 -0.16 -6.50 23.62
CA GLY A 362 -0.70 -5.32 24.29
C GLY A 362 -1.06 -4.23 23.28
N SER A 363 -1.66 -4.64 22.15
CA SER A 363 -1.99 -3.77 21.02
C SER A 363 -3.09 -2.77 21.36
N VAL A 364 -3.95 -3.10 22.31
CA VAL A 364 -4.99 -2.23 22.84
C VAL A 364 -4.58 -1.70 24.21
N PRO A 365 -4.55 -0.38 24.44
CA PRO A 365 -4.36 0.17 25.78
C PRO A 365 -5.46 -0.36 26.70
N PHE A 366 -5.08 -1.07 27.75
CA PHE A 366 -6.04 -1.66 28.67
C PHE A 366 -5.45 -1.62 30.08
N PHE A 367 -6.19 -1.00 31.00
CA PHE A 367 -5.78 -0.75 32.37
C PHE A 367 -6.79 -1.35 33.32
N TRP A 368 -6.29 -1.72 34.49
CA TRP A 368 -7.08 -2.25 35.58
C TRP A 368 -6.56 -1.70 36.90
N GLY A 369 -7.47 -1.52 37.85
CA GLY A 369 -7.16 -0.90 39.12
C GLY A 369 -8.22 -1.19 40.16
N THR A 370 -7.97 -0.67 41.35
CA THR A 370 -8.90 -0.77 42.48
C THR A 370 -9.25 0.62 42.98
N ASP A 371 -10.52 0.82 43.32
CA ASP A 371 -10.96 2.03 44.01
C ASP A 371 -10.79 1.91 45.54
N SER A 372 -11.22 2.91 46.29
CA SER A 372 -11.09 2.94 47.76
C SER A 372 -12.02 1.95 48.50
N GLU A 373 -13.02 1.38 47.82
CA GLU A 373 -13.93 0.38 48.40
C GLU A 373 -13.59 -1.05 47.95
N GLY A 374 -12.55 -1.21 47.12
CA GLY A 374 -12.07 -2.49 46.61
C GLY A 374 -12.76 -2.95 45.33
N HIS A 375 -13.49 -2.06 44.66
CA HIS A 375 -14.13 -2.35 43.37
C HIS A 375 -13.07 -2.47 42.28
N LEU A 376 -13.28 -3.42 41.36
CA LEU A 376 -12.43 -3.58 40.19
C LEU A 376 -12.82 -2.57 39.12
N VAL A 377 -11.89 -1.69 38.76
CA VAL A 377 -12.08 -0.66 37.72
C VAL A 377 -11.23 -1.02 36.51
N LEU A 378 -11.82 -0.95 35.32
CA LEU A 378 -11.20 -1.29 34.03
C LEU A 378 -11.45 -0.17 33.04
N SER A 379 -10.43 0.24 32.29
CA SER A 379 -10.56 1.29 31.28
C SER A 379 -9.42 1.22 30.28
N ASP A 380 -9.63 1.73 29.08
CA ASP A 380 -8.54 2.07 28.13
C ASP A 380 -8.11 3.54 28.26
N ASP A 381 -8.68 4.27 29.23
CA ASP A 381 -8.33 5.65 29.53
C ASP A 381 -7.53 5.80 30.82
N ASN A 382 -6.26 6.17 30.67
CA ASN A 382 -5.41 6.52 31.79
C ASN A 382 -5.98 7.71 32.61
N GLU A 383 -6.61 8.70 31.98
CA GLU A 383 -7.18 9.85 32.72
C GLU A 383 -8.34 9.41 33.64
N ILE A 384 -9.21 8.52 33.14
CA ILE A 384 -10.31 7.95 33.92
C ILE A 384 -9.79 7.04 35.04
N MET A 385 -8.76 6.24 34.76
CA MET A 385 -8.12 5.40 35.79
C MET A 385 -7.50 6.24 36.90
N THR A 386 -6.76 7.30 36.57
CA THR A 386 -6.21 8.21 37.58
C THR A 386 -7.32 8.85 38.42
N LYS A 387 -8.46 9.20 37.81
CA LYS A 387 -9.58 9.82 38.54
C LYS A 387 -10.29 8.85 39.48
N GLY A 388 -10.47 7.58 39.09
CA GLY A 388 -11.14 6.57 39.90
C GLY A 388 -10.22 5.88 40.91
N CYS A 389 -9.07 5.43 40.46
CA CYS A 389 -8.14 4.61 41.23
C CYS A 389 -6.97 5.38 41.84
N GLY A 390 -6.80 6.67 41.54
CA GLY A 390 -5.65 7.45 42.01
C GLY A 390 -4.36 6.83 41.49
N ARG A 391 -3.54 6.27 42.40
CA ARG A 391 -2.30 5.56 42.08
C ARG A 391 -2.44 4.03 42.13
N SER A 392 -3.61 3.51 42.44
CA SER A 392 -3.87 2.07 42.63
C SER A 392 -4.34 1.39 41.35
N PHE A 393 -3.60 1.59 40.26
CA PHE A 393 -3.89 0.97 38.96
C PHE A 393 -2.62 0.68 38.17
N ALA A 394 -2.71 -0.27 37.23
CA ALA A 394 -1.61 -0.64 36.35
C ALA A 394 -2.15 -0.96 34.94
N PRO A 395 -1.28 -1.07 33.93
CA PRO A 395 -1.62 -1.74 32.68
C PRO A 395 -2.02 -3.19 32.96
N PHE A 396 -3.04 -3.68 32.26
CA PHE A 396 -3.38 -5.08 32.29
C PHE A 396 -2.25 -5.89 31.61
N PRO A 397 -1.80 -7.01 32.21
CA PRO A 397 -0.67 -7.76 31.67
C PRO A 397 -1.01 -8.42 30.32
N LYS A 398 -0.05 -8.41 29.40
CA LYS A 398 -0.20 -8.93 28.04
C LYS A 398 -0.13 -10.44 28.02
N GLY A 399 -1.00 -11.12 27.29
CA GLY A 399 -1.01 -12.59 27.27
C GLY A 399 -1.73 -13.21 28.49
N PHE A 400 -2.58 -12.42 29.17
CA PHE A 400 -3.29 -12.84 30.37
C PHE A 400 -4.81 -12.76 30.19
N PHE A 401 -5.49 -13.49 31.05
CA PHE A 401 -6.92 -13.37 31.28
C PHE A 401 -7.20 -13.36 32.78
N PHE A 402 -8.35 -12.80 33.16
CA PHE A 402 -8.83 -12.82 34.52
C PHE A 402 -10.27 -13.33 34.54
N THR A 403 -10.57 -14.15 35.54
CA THR A 403 -11.92 -14.64 35.83
C THR A 403 -12.25 -14.40 37.30
N SER A 404 -13.51 -14.08 37.61
CA SER A 404 -13.95 -13.90 39.01
C SER A 404 -13.60 -15.09 39.91
N SER A 405 -13.69 -16.32 39.39
CA SER A 405 -13.41 -17.55 40.15
C SER A 405 -11.95 -17.98 40.11
N GLY A 406 -11.25 -17.72 39.00
CA GLY A 406 -9.92 -18.25 38.74
C GLY A 406 -8.77 -17.26 38.97
N GLY A 407 -9.09 -15.99 39.19
CA GLY A 407 -8.13 -14.90 39.31
C GLY A 407 -7.41 -14.60 37.99
N LEU A 408 -6.30 -13.88 38.08
CA LEU A 408 -5.43 -13.55 36.95
C LEU A 408 -4.55 -14.76 36.57
N ARG A 409 -4.48 -15.11 35.29
CA ARG A 409 -3.67 -16.21 34.75
C ARG A 409 -3.11 -15.86 33.38
N SER A 410 -1.96 -16.43 33.04
CA SER A 410 -1.42 -16.36 31.67
C SER A 410 -2.04 -17.47 30.83
N PHE A 411 -2.49 -17.14 29.61
CA PHE A 411 -2.87 -18.16 28.62
C PHE A 411 -1.70 -18.62 27.75
N GLU A 412 -0.59 -17.87 27.75
CA GLU A 412 0.68 -18.26 27.13
C GLU A 412 1.42 -19.31 27.99
N HIS A 413 1.37 -19.13 29.31
CA HIS A 413 2.03 -19.99 30.29
C HIS A 413 1.02 -20.49 31.36
N PRO A 414 0.05 -21.35 30.99
CA PRO A 414 -1.06 -21.74 31.87
C PRO A 414 -0.65 -22.55 33.10
N LEU A 415 0.55 -23.16 33.09
CA LEU A 415 1.08 -23.97 34.18
C LEU A 415 1.99 -23.21 35.15
N ASN A 416 2.26 -21.93 34.89
CA ASN A 416 3.16 -21.11 35.69
C ASN A 416 2.36 -20.22 36.64
N ASP A 417 2.93 -19.95 37.83
CA ASP A 417 2.32 -18.99 38.73
C ASP A 417 2.58 -17.56 38.28
N VAL A 418 1.74 -16.64 38.76
CA VAL A 418 1.80 -15.22 38.42
C VAL A 418 2.27 -14.45 39.66
N LYS A 419 3.35 -13.69 39.51
CA LYS A 419 3.90 -12.86 40.59
C LYS A 419 3.63 -11.37 40.33
N PRO A 420 3.22 -10.61 41.37
CA PRO A 420 3.19 -9.16 41.28
C PRO A 420 4.60 -8.59 41.35
N VAL A 421 4.89 -7.62 40.50
CA VAL A 421 6.11 -6.82 40.49
C VAL A 421 5.72 -5.39 40.85
N PRO A 422 6.17 -4.86 42.00
CA PRO A 422 5.84 -3.50 42.41
C PRO A 422 6.20 -2.47 41.34
N ARG A 423 5.28 -1.57 41.05
CA ARG A 423 5.47 -0.48 40.09
C ARG A 423 5.80 0.80 40.85
N VAL A 424 6.80 1.52 40.38
CA VAL A 424 7.22 2.80 40.96
C VAL A 424 6.95 3.93 39.96
N ASP A 425 6.42 5.05 40.44
CA ASP A 425 6.19 6.24 39.63
C ASP A 425 7.46 7.09 39.48
N SER A 426 7.37 8.18 38.72
CA SER A 426 8.50 9.09 38.49
C SER A 426 9.00 9.80 39.76
N SER A 427 8.22 9.81 40.84
CA SER A 427 8.60 10.33 42.15
C SER A 427 9.28 9.30 43.05
N GLY A 428 9.40 8.04 42.61
CA GLY A 428 9.97 6.97 43.42
C GLY A 428 8.97 6.31 44.38
N GLU A 429 7.67 6.63 44.28
CA GLU A 429 6.63 6.04 45.12
C GLU A 429 5.95 4.85 44.44
N VAL A 430 5.51 3.87 45.24
CA VAL A 430 4.87 2.65 44.73
C VAL A 430 3.44 2.96 44.27
N CYS A 431 3.14 2.75 42.99
CA CYS A 431 1.86 3.05 42.33
C CYS A 431 1.15 1.78 41.82
N GLY A 432 1.08 0.75 42.66
CA GLY A 432 0.49 -0.56 42.35
C GLY A 432 1.52 -1.59 41.89
N ALA A 433 1.08 -2.60 41.13
CA ALA A 433 1.93 -3.67 40.65
C ALA A 433 1.61 -4.06 39.21
N THR A 434 2.65 -4.40 38.44
CA THR A 434 2.50 -5.19 37.20
C THR A 434 2.55 -6.67 37.56
N PHE A 435 2.11 -7.53 36.65
CA PHE A 435 2.07 -8.97 36.90
C PHE A 435 2.84 -9.68 35.80
N THR A 436 3.71 -10.61 36.21
CA THR A 436 4.55 -11.37 35.31
C THR A 436 4.49 -12.86 35.64
N VAL A 437 4.72 -13.68 34.64
CA VAL A 437 4.84 -15.13 34.81
C VAL A 437 6.11 -15.44 35.58
N ASP A 438 6.00 -16.27 36.61
CA ASP A 438 7.16 -16.82 37.31
C ASP A 438 7.64 -18.08 36.59
N ALA A 439 8.79 -17.97 35.91
CA ALA A 439 9.32 -19.07 35.11
C ALA A 439 9.77 -20.28 35.98
N GLU A 440 10.07 -20.04 37.26
CA GLU A 440 10.65 -21.03 38.16
C GLU A 440 9.61 -21.80 38.98
N SER A 441 8.40 -21.23 39.19
CA SER A 441 7.31 -21.93 39.87
C SER A 441 6.32 -22.50 38.87
N LYS A 442 6.11 -23.81 39.00
CA LYS A 442 5.02 -24.52 38.34
C LYS A 442 3.89 -24.71 39.33
N ARG A 443 2.69 -24.38 38.88
CA ARG A 443 1.48 -24.60 39.64
C ARG A 443 1.22 -26.10 39.77
N GLU A 444 0.90 -26.56 40.98
CA GLU A 444 0.51 -27.96 41.17
C GLU A 444 -0.74 -28.28 40.34
N SER A 445 -0.65 -29.32 39.51
CA SER A 445 -1.77 -29.77 38.70
C SER A 445 -2.85 -30.35 39.60
N VAL A 446 -3.94 -29.61 39.81
CA VAL A 446 -5.16 -30.16 40.43
C VAL A 446 -5.87 -31.02 39.38
N GLY A 447 -5.36 -32.23 39.15
CA GLY A 447 -5.94 -33.24 38.28
C GLY A 447 -5.15 -33.56 37.02
N MET A 448 -5.36 -34.79 36.50
CA MET A 448 -4.80 -35.31 35.26
C MET A 448 -4.89 -34.28 34.12
N PRO A 449 -3.82 -34.04 33.33
CA PRO A 449 -3.91 -33.21 32.14
C PRO A 449 -4.91 -33.85 31.18
N ARG A 450 -6.06 -33.22 30.97
CA ARG A 450 -7.08 -33.75 30.07
C ARG A 450 -6.88 -33.16 28.70
N VAL A 451 -6.38 -34.02 27.83
CA VAL A 451 -6.12 -33.71 26.44
C VAL A 451 -7.46 -33.58 25.71
N GLY A 452 -7.74 -32.42 25.13
CA GLY A 452 -8.93 -32.22 24.30
C GLY A 452 -8.91 -33.11 23.06
N SER A 453 -10.08 -33.42 22.50
CA SER A 453 -10.24 -34.25 21.29
C SER A 453 -9.56 -33.70 20.02
N ALA A 454 -9.07 -32.45 20.07
CA ALA A 454 -8.29 -31.81 19.02
C ALA A 454 -6.77 -32.02 19.14
N ALA A 455 -6.29 -32.75 20.16
CA ALA A 455 -4.86 -33.03 20.25
C ALA A 455 -4.43 -33.96 19.11
N ASN A 456 -3.47 -33.47 18.34
CA ASN A 456 -2.86 -34.22 17.29
C ASN A 456 -1.94 -35.29 17.87
N TRP A 457 -2.37 -36.55 17.83
CA TRP A 457 -1.58 -37.70 18.29
C TRP A 457 -0.41 -38.02 17.34
N SER A 458 -0.31 -37.36 16.17
CA SER A 458 0.70 -37.67 15.15
C SER A 458 2.08 -37.06 15.39
N SER A 459 2.29 -36.31 16.47
CA SER A 459 3.58 -35.66 16.75
C SER A 459 4.48 -36.45 17.71
N ASN A 460 4.06 -37.64 18.14
CA ASN A 460 4.77 -38.47 19.13
C ASN A 460 5.28 -39.81 18.58
N TYR A 461 5.52 -39.93 17.27
CA TYR A 461 6.21 -41.07 16.66
C TYR A 461 7.35 -40.64 15.76
#